data_AF-A0A443Q9A0-F1
#
_entry.id   AF-A0A443Q9A0-F1
#
_cell.length_a   1.000
_cell.length_b   1.000
_cell.length_c   1.000
_cell.angle_alpha   90.00
_cell.angle_beta   90.00
_cell.angle_gamma   90.00
#
_symmetry.space_group_name_H-M   'P 1'
#
loop_
_entity.id
_entity.type
_entity.pdbx_description
1 polymer ?
#
loop_
_entity_poly.entity_id
_entity_poly.type
_entity_poly.pdbx_seq_one_letter_code
_entity_poly.pdbx_strand_id
1 'polypeptide(L)'
;TDENCAKMQSTIGELVLNTTKGYIVFCAAQLGLVDHLANKSMNADELSKLTNTHSNSLYRLLRGLASLDFLKEDANGVFTVTETGHYLRDGVKGSIKYPILYHFGTHCVALPQMIHTLKTGETAFDHL
;
A
#
# COMPACT_ATOMS: atom_id res chain seq x y z
N THR A 1 -16.82 8.47 30.00
CA THR A 1 -17.32 7.12 30.34
C THR A 1 -17.05 6.19 29.17
N ASP A 2 -16.95 4.87 29.41
CA ASP A 2 -16.26 3.85 28.60
C ASP A 2 -16.41 3.90 27.07
N GLU A 3 -17.52 4.41 26.56
CA GLU A 3 -17.77 4.68 25.14
C GLU A 3 -16.73 5.66 24.53
N ASN A 4 -16.33 6.69 25.27
CA ASN A 4 -15.27 7.62 24.87
C ASN A 4 -13.89 6.95 24.85
N CYS A 5 -13.65 5.96 25.70
CA CYS A 5 -12.39 5.22 25.76
C CYS A 5 -12.28 4.26 24.55
N ALA A 6 -13.36 3.53 24.26
CA ALA A 6 -13.46 2.66 23.08
C ALA A 6 -13.32 3.45 21.77
N LYS A 7 -13.97 4.62 21.69
CA LYS A 7 -13.81 5.53 20.54
C LYS A 7 -12.37 6.01 20.38
N MET A 8 -11.71 6.38 21.47
CA MET A 8 -10.30 6.82 21.44
C MET A 8 -9.36 5.69 20.99
N GLN A 9 -9.58 4.47 21.48
CA GLN A 9 -8.82 3.28 21.08
C GLN A 9 -9.02 2.97 19.59
N SER A 10 -10.24 3.12 19.07
CA SER A 10 -10.51 2.98 17.63
C SER A 10 -9.75 4.01 16.80
N THR A 11 -9.80 5.29 17.19
CA THR A 11 -9.09 6.37 16.48
C THR A 11 -7.58 6.15 16.47
N ILE A 12 -6.99 5.75 17.59
CA ILE A 12 -5.55 5.45 17.68
C ILE A 12 -5.21 4.22 16.84
N GLY A 13 -6.05 3.19 16.87
CA GLY A 13 -5.90 2.00 16.03
C GLY A 13 -5.92 2.34 14.54
N GLU A 14 -6.84 3.18 14.10
CA GLU A 14 -6.92 3.67 12.71
C GLU A 14 -5.65 4.41 12.29
N LEU A 15 -5.07 5.24 13.15
CA LEU A 15 -3.83 5.96 12.86
C LEU A 15 -2.68 4.98 12.55
N VAL A 16 -2.51 3.94 13.37
CA VAL A 16 -1.48 2.92 13.17
C VAL A 16 -1.76 2.12 11.90
N LEU A 17 -3.01 1.71 11.69
CA LEU A 17 -3.41 0.91 10.53
C LEU A 17 -3.29 1.70 9.21
N ASN A 18 -3.46 3.02 9.22
CA ASN A 18 -3.32 3.85 8.02
C ASN A 18 -1.91 3.77 7.42
N THR A 19 -0.87 3.70 8.25
CA THR A 19 0.51 3.47 7.79
C THR A 19 0.64 2.12 7.08
N THR A 20 0.08 1.06 7.67
CA THR A 20 0.07 -0.28 7.06
C THR A 20 -0.67 -0.31 5.72
N LYS A 21 -1.82 0.37 5.63
CA LYS A 21 -2.57 0.52 4.36
C LYS A 21 -1.72 1.21 3.30
N GLY A 22 -0.98 2.26 3.68
CA GLY A 22 -0.01 2.93 2.81
C GLY A 22 1.03 1.97 2.25
N TYR A 23 1.64 1.12 3.10
CA TYR A 23 2.61 0.11 2.65
C TYR A 23 2.00 -0.98 1.76
N ILE A 24 0.74 -1.36 1.97
CA ILE A 24 0.03 -2.29 1.07
C ILE A 24 -0.06 -1.70 -0.35
N VAL A 25 -0.48 -0.44 -0.47
CA VAL A 25 -0.58 0.25 -1.76
C VAL A 25 0.81 0.49 -2.37
N PHE A 26 1.81 0.82 -1.56
CA PHE A 26 3.20 0.94 -1.99
C PHE A 26 3.73 -0.35 -2.61
N CYS A 27 3.56 -1.50 -1.94
CA CYS A 27 3.96 -2.79 -2.49
C CYS A 27 3.28 -3.07 -3.84
N ALA A 28 2.00 -2.73 -3.98
CA ALA A 28 1.27 -2.90 -5.22
C ALA A 28 1.82 -2.03 -6.36
N ALA A 29 2.15 -0.76 -6.07
CA ALA A 29 2.78 0.16 -7.00
C ALA A 29 4.19 -0.30 -7.41
N GLN A 30 4.98 -0.75 -6.44
CA GLN A 30 6.36 -1.19 -6.63
C GLN A 30 6.44 -2.46 -7.48
N LEU A 31 5.49 -3.37 -7.32
CA LEU A 31 5.38 -4.62 -8.08
C LEU A 31 4.61 -4.46 -9.40
N GLY A 32 4.05 -3.27 -9.70
CA GLY A 32 3.28 -3.04 -10.92
C GLY A 32 2.00 -3.89 -11.01
N LEU A 33 1.38 -4.26 -9.88
CA LEU A 33 0.26 -5.21 -9.86
C LEU A 33 -0.94 -4.73 -10.67
N VAL A 34 -1.28 -3.44 -10.54
CA VAL A 34 -2.40 -2.83 -11.25
C VAL A 34 -2.12 -2.74 -12.75
N ASP A 35 -0.87 -2.53 -13.16
CA ASP A 35 -0.50 -2.49 -14.58
C ASP A 35 -0.70 -3.86 -15.24
N HIS A 36 -0.32 -4.94 -14.54
CA HIS A 36 -0.57 -6.30 -14.99
C HIS A 36 -2.07 -6.63 -15.06
N LEU A 37 -2.81 -6.33 -13.98
CA LEU A 37 -4.24 -6.63 -13.87
C LEU A 37 -5.13 -5.77 -14.78
N ALA A 38 -4.66 -4.58 -15.18
CA ALA A 38 -5.36 -3.71 -16.14
C ALA A 38 -5.45 -4.34 -17.55
N ASN A 39 -4.52 -5.24 -17.89
CA ASN A 39 -4.54 -5.95 -19.17
C ASN A 39 -5.38 -7.23 -19.11
N LYS A 40 -5.34 -7.94 -17.99
CA LYS A 40 -6.04 -9.21 -17.78
C LYS A 40 -6.27 -9.47 -16.30
N SER A 41 -7.48 -9.86 -15.94
CA SER A 41 -7.80 -10.41 -14.61
C SER A 41 -7.00 -11.69 -14.33
N MET A 42 -6.37 -11.77 -13.16
CA MET A 42 -5.48 -12.88 -12.81
C MET A 42 -5.62 -13.28 -11.35
N ASN A 43 -5.33 -14.55 -11.04
CA ASN A 43 -5.17 -15.01 -9.66
C ASN A 43 -3.74 -14.75 -9.13
N ALA A 44 -3.52 -15.03 -7.85
CA ALA A 44 -2.21 -14.83 -7.23
C ALA A 44 -1.11 -15.71 -7.83
N ASP A 45 -1.41 -16.94 -8.25
CA ASP A 45 -0.43 -17.84 -8.86
C ASP A 45 0.07 -17.31 -10.21
N GLU A 46 -0.83 -16.81 -11.06
CA GLU A 46 -0.49 -16.18 -12.33
C GLU A 46 0.35 -14.90 -12.11
N LEU A 47 -0.11 -14.03 -11.20
CA LEU A 47 0.54 -12.75 -10.95
C LEU A 47 1.90 -12.90 -10.26
N SER A 48 2.07 -13.93 -9.43
CA SER A 48 3.33 -14.22 -8.74
C SER A 48 4.46 -14.57 -9.71
N LYS A 49 4.14 -15.24 -10.83
CA LYS A 49 5.10 -15.55 -11.90
C LYS A 49 5.58 -14.29 -12.61
N LEU A 50 4.66 -13.35 -12.87
CA LEU A 50 4.98 -12.08 -13.54
C LEU A 50 5.83 -11.14 -12.67
N THR A 51 5.61 -11.20 -11.35
CA THR A 51 6.25 -10.30 -10.39
C THR A 51 7.43 -10.94 -9.64
N ASN A 52 7.73 -12.21 -9.92
CA ASN A 52 8.73 -13.01 -9.21
C ASN A 52 8.54 -12.98 -7.68
N THR A 53 7.31 -13.25 -7.22
CA THR A 53 6.94 -13.24 -5.80
C THR A 53 6.42 -14.59 -5.33
N HIS A 54 6.27 -14.77 -4.01
CA HIS A 54 5.66 -15.96 -3.44
C HIS A 54 4.13 -15.86 -3.46
N SER A 55 3.46 -16.78 -4.16
CA SER A 55 2.02 -16.73 -4.42
C SER A 55 1.15 -16.53 -3.17
N ASN A 56 1.30 -17.35 -2.12
CA ASN A 56 0.47 -17.22 -0.92
C ASN A 56 0.70 -15.88 -0.18
N SER A 57 1.90 -15.31 -0.28
CA SER A 57 2.19 -13.99 0.30
C SER A 57 1.58 -12.87 -0.53
N LEU A 58 1.67 -12.99 -1.86
CA LEU A 58 1.04 -12.06 -2.80
C LEU A 58 -0.49 -12.09 -2.66
N TYR A 59 -1.09 -13.26 -2.50
CA TYR A 59 -2.52 -13.42 -2.27
C TYR A 59 -3.01 -12.60 -1.06
N ARG A 60 -2.28 -12.64 0.06
CA ARG A 60 -2.61 -11.83 1.24
C ARG A 60 -2.53 -10.32 0.96
N LEU A 61 -1.55 -9.89 0.16
CA LEU A 61 -1.44 -8.49 -0.28
C LEU A 61 -2.62 -8.10 -1.18
N LEU A 62 -3.00 -8.95 -2.13
CA LEU A 62 -4.14 -8.72 -3.03
C LEU A 62 -5.46 -8.64 -2.27
N ARG A 63 -5.66 -9.50 -1.25
CA ARG A 63 -6.77 -9.40 -0.30
C ARG A 63 -6.79 -8.07 0.45
N GLY A 64 -5.61 -7.59 0.88
CA GLY A 64 -5.45 -6.28 1.49
C GLY A 64 -5.90 -5.15 0.54
N LEU A 65 -5.44 -5.18 -0.71
CA LEU A 65 -5.86 -4.21 -1.73
C LEU A 65 -7.36 -4.28 -2.02
N ALA A 66 -7.95 -5.48 -2.02
CA ALA A 66 -9.38 -5.65 -2.20
C ALA A 66 -10.19 -5.07 -1.03
N SER A 67 -9.69 -5.20 0.20
CA SER A 67 -10.31 -4.56 1.38
C SER A 67 -10.23 -3.03 1.35
N LEU A 68 -9.30 -2.48 0.56
CA LEU A 68 -9.09 -1.05 0.34
C LEU A 68 -9.75 -0.55 -0.96
N ASP A 69 -10.57 -1.39 -1.61
CA ASP A 69 -11.25 -1.08 -2.87
C ASP A 69 -10.31 -0.82 -4.06
N PHE A 70 -9.02 -1.16 -4.01
CA PHE A 70 -8.13 -1.06 -5.19
C PHE A 70 -8.34 -2.22 -6.17
N LEU A 71 -8.76 -3.38 -5.66
CA LEU A 71 -9.02 -4.58 -6.43
C LEU A 71 -10.37 -5.18 -6.03
N LYS A 72 -10.90 -6.05 -6.87
CA LYS A 72 -12.04 -6.91 -6.54
C LYS A 72 -11.63 -8.35 -6.74
N GLU A 73 -11.92 -9.19 -5.76
CA GLU A 73 -11.75 -10.63 -5.85
C GLU A 73 -13.09 -11.29 -6.17
N ASP A 74 -13.09 -12.28 -7.08
CA ASP A 74 -14.25 -13.11 -7.37
C ASP A 74 -14.26 -14.44 -6.59
N ALA A 75 -15.28 -15.26 -6.80
CA ALA A 75 -15.44 -16.55 -6.11
C ALA A 75 -14.33 -17.57 -6.44
N ASN A 76 -13.54 -17.34 -7.49
CA ASN A 76 -12.45 -18.22 -7.93
C ASN A 76 -11.07 -17.70 -7.50
N GLY A 77 -11.01 -16.61 -6.71
CA GLY A 77 -9.75 -15.99 -6.30
C GLY A 77 -9.05 -15.24 -7.43
N VAL A 78 -9.80 -14.81 -8.46
CA VAL A 78 -9.31 -13.97 -9.54
C VAL A 78 -9.52 -12.50 -9.17
N PHE A 79 -8.49 -11.68 -9.40
CA PHE A 79 -8.51 -10.26 -9.07
C PHE A 79 -8.72 -9.40 -10.32
N THR A 80 -9.52 -8.35 -10.18
CA THR A 80 -9.74 -7.30 -11.19
C THR A 80 -9.48 -5.91 -10.61
N VAL A 81 -9.08 -4.97 -11.45
CA VAL A 81 -8.87 -3.56 -11.06
C VAL A 81 -10.22 -2.86 -10.93
N THR A 82 -10.44 -2.13 -9.84
CA THR A 82 -11.62 -1.28 -9.62
C THR A 82 -11.42 0.12 -10.21
N GLU A 83 -12.44 0.98 -10.10
CA GLU A 83 -12.31 2.40 -10.46
C GLU A 83 -11.27 3.12 -9.58
N THR A 84 -11.25 2.86 -8.27
CA THR A 84 -10.23 3.40 -7.35
C THR A 84 -8.84 2.89 -7.73
N GLY A 85 -8.72 1.59 -8.02
CA GLY A 85 -7.48 0.94 -8.42
C GLY A 85 -6.87 1.52 -9.69
N HIS A 86 -7.70 2.00 -10.62
CA HIS A 86 -7.26 2.58 -11.89
C HIS A 86 -6.22 3.69 -11.71
N TYR A 87 -6.33 4.50 -10.66
CA TYR A 87 -5.40 5.59 -10.38
C TYR A 87 -4.03 5.13 -9.86
N LEU A 88 -3.82 3.83 -9.63
CA LEU A 88 -2.50 3.29 -9.34
C LEU A 88 -1.76 2.79 -10.60
N ARG A 89 -2.41 2.85 -11.77
CA ARG A 89 -1.82 2.46 -13.06
C ARG A 89 -0.79 3.50 -13.52
N ASP A 90 0.24 3.06 -14.22
CA ASP A 90 1.19 3.94 -14.87
C ASP A 90 0.59 4.62 -16.12
N GLY A 91 1.00 5.85 -16.40
CA GLY A 91 0.61 6.58 -17.60
C GLY A 91 -0.83 7.10 -17.67
N VAL A 92 -1.65 6.95 -16.62
CA VAL A 92 -3.00 7.53 -16.57
C VAL A 92 -2.99 8.92 -15.94
N LYS A 93 -3.85 9.82 -16.43
CA LYS A 93 -3.99 11.17 -15.87
C LYS A 93 -4.49 11.08 -14.43
N GLY A 94 -3.79 11.73 -13.51
CA GLY A 94 -4.11 11.68 -12.08
C GLY A 94 -3.60 10.42 -11.36
N SER A 95 -2.68 9.66 -11.98
CA SER A 95 -2.06 8.52 -11.31
C SER A 95 -1.35 8.93 -10.02
N ILE A 96 -1.60 8.17 -8.95
CA ILE A 96 -0.95 8.30 -7.65
C ILE A 96 0.23 7.32 -7.48
N LYS A 97 0.57 6.53 -8.51
CA LYS A 97 1.66 5.54 -8.46
C LYS A 97 2.98 6.16 -8.01
N TYR A 98 3.46 7.19 -8.69
CA TYR A 98 4.73 7.84 -8.37
C TYR A 98 4.71 8.62 -7.04
N PRO A 99 3.65 9.37 -6.70
CA PRO A 99 3.51 9.94 -5.35
C PRO A 99 3.65 8.89 -4.23
N ILE A 100 3.03 7.72 -4.38
CA ILE A 100 3.15 6.63 -3.41
C ILE A 100 4.56 6.06 -3.35
N LEU A 101 5.18 5.76 -4.51
CA LEU A 101 6.55 5.26 -4.58
C LEU A 101 7.56 6.23 -3.96
N TYR A 102 7.37 7.53 -4.20
CA TYR A 102 8.20 8.59 -3.62
C TYR A 102 8.04 8.63 -2.10
N HIS A 103 6.79 8.68 -1.60
CA HIS A 103 6.53 8.84 -0.16
C HIS A 103 7.00 7.62 0.65
N PHE A 104 6.60 6.41 0.23
CA PHE A 104 6.86 5.18 0.99
C PHE A 104 8.17 4.49 0.63
N GLY A 105 8.85 4.94 -0.43
CA GLY A 105 10.20 4.52 -0.78
C GLY A 105 11.27 5.29 0.00
N THR A 106 12.16 5.96 -0.73
CA THR A 106 13.37 6.59 -0.18
C THR A 106 13.12 7.74 0.79
N HIS A 107 11.90 8.30 0.87
CA HIS A 107 11.60 9.38 1.81
C HIS A 107 11.14 8.89 3.19
N CYS A 108 10.55 7.70 3.27
CA CYS A 108 10.04 7.16 4.53
C CYS A 108 11.16 6.70 5.48
N VAL A 109 12.37 6.43 4.98
CA VAL A 109 13.47 5.89 5.82
C VAL A 109 13.97 6.87 6.88
N ALA A 110 13.84 8.18 6.65
CA ALA A 110 14.22 9.21 7.63
C ALA A 110 13.15 9.48 8.69
N LEU A 111 11.88 9.14 8.43
CA LEU A 111 10.78 9.43 9.35
C LEU A 111 10.93 8.75 10.73
N PRO A 112 11.38 7.48 10.84
CA PRO A 112 11.71 6.89 12.12
C PRO A 112 12.78 7.66 12.91
N GLN A 113 13.67 8.39 12.23
CA GLN A 113 14.73 9.21 12.83
C GLN A 113 14.30 10.64 13.18
N MET A 114 13.02 10.99 13.01
CA MET A 114 12.53 12.36 13.29
C MET A 114 12.80 12.83 14.73
N ILE A 115 12.88 11.90 15.69
CA ILE A 115 13.28 12.21 17.07
C ILE A 115 14.68 12.83 17.14
N HIS A 116 15.61 12.44 16.25
CA HIS A 116 16.93 13.07 16.16
C HIS A 116 16.80 14.54 15.81
N THR A 117 16.11 14.88 14.72
CA THR A 117 15.89 16.27 14.30
C THR A 117 15.23 17.12 15.39
N LEU A 118 14.25 16.57 16.11
CA LEU A 118 13.62 17.28 17.22
C LEU A 118 14.58 17.54 18.39
N LYS A 119 15.56 16.66 18.61
CA LYS A 119 16.55 16.79 19.69
C LYS A 119 17.73 17.68 19.31
N THR A 120 18.19 17.65 18.06
CA THR A 120 19.46 18.25 17.63
C THR A 120 19.29 19.45 16.70
N GLY A 121 18.15 19.57 16.00
CA GLY A 121 17.95 20.53 14.92
C GLY A 121 18.59 20.13 13.58
N GLU A 122 19.32 19.02 13.54
CA GLU A 122 19.97 18.49 12.33
C GLU A 122 18.99 17.66 11.49
N THR A 123 19.26 17.51 10.19
CA THR A 123 18.35 16.81 9.27
C THR A 123 18.41 15.30 9.49
N ALA A 124 17.27 14.65 9.75
CA ALA A 124 17.19 13.21 10.01
C ALA A 124 17.77 12.33 8.90
N PHE A 125 17.75 12.81 7.66
CA PHE A 125 18.33 12.10 6.50
C PHE A 125 19.86 11.97 6.60
N ASP A 126 20.54 12.95 7.21
CA ASP A 126 21.99 12.96 7.40
C ASP A 126 22.43 12.00 8.53
N HIS A 127 21.47 11.38 9.22
CA HIS A 127 21.68 10.47 10.36
C HIS A 127 21.28 9.01 10.04
N LEU A 128 21.11 8.66 8.76
CA LEU A 128 20.79 7.30 8.29
C LEU A 128 22.02 6.43 8.04
#